data_AF-A0A383F3L4-F1
#
_entry.id   AF-A0A383F3L4-F1
#
_cell.length_a   1.000
_cell.length_b   1.000
_cell.length_c   1.000
_cell.angle_alpha   90.00
_cell.angle_beta   90.00
_cell.angle_gamma   90.00
#
_symmetry.space_group_name_H-M   'P 1'
#
loop_
_entity.id
_entity.type
_entity.pdbx_description
1 polymer ?
#
loop_
_entity_poly.entity_id
_entity_poly.type
_entity_poly.pdbx_seq_one_letter_code
_entity_poly.pdbx_strand_id
1 'polypeptide(L)'
;VGGAEDKLRDAAILRRFLSLSGDDDARIAVIPTASQLEDTGARYETIFRDLGATDCTALPYVERGDANREDWHDVLEKATGVFFTGGNQLRISAILGGTRVAKTIRRLNAKGVPVGGTSAGAAILPEHMIAYGDKGGTPTAGM
;
A
#
# COMPACT_ATOMS: atom_id res chain seq x y z
N VAL A 1 1.60 6.18 7.19
CA VAL A 1 1.25 5.66 8.54
C VAL A 1 2.50 5.00 9.14
N GLY A 2 2.83 5.30 10.40
CA GLY A 2 4.12 4.89 11.00
C GLY A 2 4.32 3.39 11.28
N GLY A 3 3.31 2.55 11.05
CA GLY A 3 3.31 1.15 11.47
C GLY A 3 2.50 0.90 12.74
N ALA A 4 2.14 -0.37 12.99
CA ALA A 4 1.35 -0.82 14.13
C ALA A 4 0.03 -0.03 14.34
N GLU A 5 -0.59 0.41 13.25
CA GLU A 5 -1.91 1.02 13.30
C GLU A 5 -2.93 0.06 13.90
N ASP A 6 -3.81 0.59 14.74
CA ASP A 6 -4.87 -0.21 15.35
C ASP A 6 -5.86 -0.65 14.27
N LYS A 7 -5.89 -1.96 14.01
CA LYS A 7 -6.76 -2.60 13.02
C LYS A 7 -8.05 -3.16 13.62
N LEU A 8 -8.20 -3.11 14.93
CA LEU A 8 -9.20 -3.91 15.66
C LEU A 8 -10.12 -3.08 16.54
N ARG A 9 -9.67 -1.97 17.13
CA ARG A 9 -10.50 -1.19 18.08
C ARG A 9 -11.05 0.10 17.52
N ASP A 10 -10.29 0.85 16.73
CA ASP A 10 -10.79 2.13 16.20
C ASP A 10 -10.46 2.40 14.72
N ALA A 11 -9.47 1.73 14.14
CA ALA A 11 -9.11 1.82 12.71
C ALA A 11 -9.18 3.25 12.12
N ALA A 12 -8.96 4.29 12.93
CA ALA A 12 -9.33 5.66 12.60
C ALA A 12 -8.57 6.16 11.36
N ILE A 13 -7.33 5.70 11.21
CA ILE A 13 -6.49 5.98 10.04
C ILE A 13 -7.04 5.30 8.78
N LEU A 14 -7.48 4.03 8.89
CA LEU A 14 -8.04 3.29 7.76
C LEU A 14 -9.42 3.84 7.37
N ARG A 15 -10.25 4.23 8.34
CA ARG A 15 -11.50 4.97 8.10
C ARG A 15 -11.25 6.30 7.40
N ARG A 16 -10.25 7.07 7.86
CA ARG A 16 -9.90 8.32 7.20
C ARG A 16 -9.42 8.09 5.77
N PHE A 17 -8.60 7.06 5.54
CA PHE A 17 -8.17 6.68 4.20
C PHE A 17 -9.34 6.27 3.31
N LEU A 18 -10.29 5.49 3.84
CA LEU A 18 -11.52 5.12 3.14
C LEU A 18 -12.32 6.35 2.72
N SER A 19 -12.54 7.29 3.65
CA SER A 19 -13.25 8.53 3.36
C SER A 19 -12.60 9.37 2.27
N LEU A 20 -11.26 9.48 2.29
CA LEU A 20 -10.54 10.14 1.20
C LEU A 20 -10.67 9.41 -0.14
N SER A 21 -10.92 8.11 -0.12
CA SER A 21 -11.01 7.23 -1.29
C SER A 21 -12.43 7.12 -1.86
N GLY A 22 -13.38 7.90 -1.36
CA GLY A 22 -14.77 7.91 -1.83
C GLY A 22 -15.79 7.28 -0.88
N ASP A 23 -15.45 7.12 0.41
CA ASP A 23 -16.34 6.60 1.45
C ASP A 23 -16.95 5.23 1.06
N ASP A 24 -18.26 5.15 0.90
CA ASP A 24 -19.00 3.94 0.55
C ASP A 24 -18.80 3.52 -0.92
N ASP A 25 -18.59 4.46 -1.83
CA ASP A 25 -18.25 4.19 -3.25
C ASP A 25 -16.80 3.73 -3.46
N ALA A 26 -16.02 3.64 -2.38
CA ALA A 26 -14.59 3.37 -2.47
C ALA A 26 -14.29 1.95 -3.01
N ARG A 27 -13.31 1.90 -3.92
CA ARG A 27 -12.71 0.69 -4.49
C ARG A 27 -11.22 0.67 -4.15
N ILE A 28 -10.85 -0.11 -3.15
CA ILE A 28 -9.49 -0.11 -2.60
C ILE A 28 -8.64 -1.21 -3.22
N ALA A 29 -7.51 -0.84 -3.82
CA ALA A 29 -6.48 -1.79 -4.20
C ALA A 29 -5.45 -1.92 -3.07
N VAL A 30 -5.35 -3.10 -2.46
CA VAL A 30 -4.35 -3.38 -1.41
C VAL A 30 -3.14 -4.05 -2.03
N ILE A 31 -1.95 -3.53 -1.76
CA ILE A 31 -0.68 -4.07 -2.26
C ILE A 31 0.10 -4.66 -1.09
N PRO A 32 -0.01 -5.98 -0.83
CA PRO A 32 0.64 -6.63 0.31
C PRO A 32 2.09 -7.06 0.03
N THR A 33 2.70 -6.61 -1.07
CA THR A 33 4.02 -7.04 -1.56
C THR A 33 5.16 -6.98 -0.54
N ALA A 34 5.09 -6.05 0.43
CA ALA A 34 6.09 -5.97 1.51
C ALA A 34 6.01 -7.13 2.51
N SER A 35 4.83 -7.70 2.71
CA SER A 35 4.57 -8.70 3.73
C SER A 35 5.19 -10.06 3.38
N GLN A 36 5.57 -10.79 4.43
CA GLN A 36 5.97 -12.20 4.37
C GLN A 36 4.79 -13.14 4.72
N LEU A 37 3.68 -12.59 5.20
CA LEU A 37 2.50 -13.35 5.61
C LEU A 37 1.49 -13.39 4.46
N GLU A 38 1.13 -14.59 4.00
CA GLU A 38 0.22 -14.81 2.87
C GLU A 38 -1.19 -14.25 3.12
N ASP A 39 -1.64 -14.24 4.38
CA ASP A 39 -2.97 -13.78 4.78
C ASP A 39 -3.10 -12.26 4.87
N THR A 40 -2.01 -11.50 4.70
CA THR A 40 -2.02 -10.04 4.87
C THR A 40 -3.01 -9.37 3.93
N GLY A 41 -3.04 -9.79 2.65
CA GLY A 41 -3.98 -9.24 1.67
C GLY A 41 -5.44 -9.45 2.11
N ALA A 42 -5.81 -10.70 2.35
CA ALA A 42 -7.17 -11.08 2.77
C ALA A 42 -7.62 -10.33 4.03
N ARG A 43 -6.73 -10.16 5.01
CA ARG A 43 -7.03 -9.42 6.23
C ARG A 43 -7.39 -7.95 5.96
N TYR A 44 -6.65 -7.27 5.09
CA TYR A 44 -6.98 -5.88 4.73
C TYR A 44 -8.24 -5.78 3.89
N GLU A 45 -8.53 -6.77 3.05
CA GLU A 45 -9.79 -6.81 2.33
C GLU A 45 -10.98 -6.89 3.29
N THR A 46 -10.93 -7.80 4.28
CA THR A 46 -11.96 -7.88 5.32
C THR A 46 -12.10 -6.55 6.04
N ILE A 47 -10.99 -5.94 6.47
CA ILE A 47 -11.02 -4.66 7.18
C ILE A 47 -11.68 -3.56 6.34
N PHE A 48 -11.28 -3.36 5.09
CA PHE A 48 -11.86 -2.28 4.28
C PHE A 48 -13.33 -2.53 3.92
N ARG A 49 -13.73 -3.79 3.69
CA ARG A 49 -15.14 -4.15 3.49
C ARG A 49 -15.97 -3.91 4.76
N ASP A 50 -15.47 -4.30 5.93
CA ASP A 50 -16.14 -4.08 7.22
C ASP A 50 -16.25 -2.58 7.56
N LEU A 51 -15.33 -1.76 7.06
CA LEU A 51 -15.38 -0.30 7.19
C LEU A 51 -16.32 0.38 6.20
N GLY A 52 -16.84 -0.34 5.20
CA GLY A 52 -17.87 0.14 4.27
C GLY A 52 -17.42 0.35 2.82
N ALA A 53 -16.23 -0.08 2.41
CA ALA A 53 -15.82 0.02 1.00
C ALA A 53 -16.72 -0.83 0.09
N THR A 54 -17.18 -0.26 -1.03
CA THR A 54 -17.89 -1.01 -2.08
C THR A 54 -17.07 -2.19 -2.58
N ASP A 55 -15.77 -1.99 -2.78
CA ASP A 55 -14.86 -3.04 -3.19
C ASP A 55 -13.48 -2.90 -2.53
N CYS A 56 -12.85 -4.03 -2.25
CA CYS A 56 -11.45 -4.07 -1.84
C CYS A 56 -10.82 -5.34 -2.42
N THR A 57 -9.74 -5.19 -3.16
CA THR A 57 -9.04 -6.32 -3.79
C THR A 57 -7.55 -6.26 -3.48
N ALA A 58 -7.00 -7.36 -2.97
CA ALA A 58 -5.57 -7.55 -2.78
C ALA A 58 -4.88 -7.92 -4.10
N LEU A 59 -3.79 -7.23 -4.40
CA LEU A 59 -2.93 -7.43 -5.58
C LEU A 59 -1.54 -7.88 -5.10
N PRO A 60 -1.36 -9.16 -4.71
CA PRO A 60 -0.11 -9.66 -4.16
C PRO A 60 0.92 -9.88 -5.26
N TYR A 61 1.57 -8.82 -5.74
CA TYR A 61 2.73 -8.94 -6.61
C TYR A 61 3.88 -9.61 -5.81
N VAL A 62 4.12 -10.89 -6.06
CA VAL A 62 5.14 -11.72 -5.41
C VAL A 62 6.44 -11.69 -6.19
N GLU A 63 6.36 -11.58 -7.51
CA GLU A 63 7.48 -11.47 -8.44
C GLU A 63 7.28 -10.35 -9.47
N ARG A 64 8.35 -9.96 -10.17
CA ARG A 64 8.29 -8.89 -11.18
C ARG A 64 7.35 -9.22 -12.34
N GLY A 65 7.18 -10.51 -12.66
CA GLY A 65 6.30 -10.99 -13.73
C GLY A 65 4.82 -10.66 -13.48
N ASP A 66 4.39 -10.66 -12.21
CA ASP A 66 3.02 -10.34 -11.82
C ASP A 66 2.60 -8.93 -12.24
N ALA A 67 3.56 -8.01 -12.41
CA ALA A 67 3.27 -6.64 -12.83
C ALA A 67 2.76 -6.53 -14.28
N ASN A 68 2.76 -7.63 -15.04
CA ASN A 68 2.23 -7.72 -16.41
C ASN A 68 0.83 -8.36 -16.46
N ARG A 69 0.25 -8.73 -15.32
CA ARG A 69 -1.10 -9.30 -15.25
C ARG A 69 -2.15 -8.24 -15.60
N GLU A 70 -2.84 -8.42 -16.71
CA GLU A 70 -3.89 -7.51 -17.17
C GLU A 70 -5.10 -7.50 -16.22
N ASP A 71 -5.48 -8.64 -15.65
CA ASP A 71 -6.59 -8.73 -14.70
C ASP A 71 -6.34 -7.89 -13.43
N TRP A 72 -5.12 -7.90 -12.92
CA TRP A 72 -4.74 -7.05 -11.78
C TRP A 72 -4.56 -5.59 -12.16
N HIS A 73 -4.08 -5.33 -13.38
CA HIS A 73 -3.96 -3.98 -13.89
C HIS A 73 -5.33 -3.32 -14.04
N ASP A 74 -6.34 -4.04 -14.50
CA ASP A 74 -7.72 -3.56 -14.61
C ASP A 74 -8.34 -3.20 -13.26
N VAL A 75 -8.06 -4.00 -12.22
CA VAL A 75 -8.46 -3.67 -10.84
C VAL A 75 -7.79 -2.38 -10.38
N LEU A 76 -6.48 -2.28 -10.59
CA LEU A 76 -5.70 -1.10 -10.20
C LEU A 76 -6.16 0.18 -10.91
N GLU A 77 -6.46 0.11 -12.21
CA GLU A 77 -6.96 1.24 -13.01
C GLU A 77 -8.30 1.80 -12.51
N LYS A 78 -9.14 0.94 -11.93
CA LYS A 78 -10.46 1.31 -11.40
C LYS A 78 -10.44 1.70 -9.92
N ALA A 79 -9.28 1.59 -9.26
CA ALA A 79 -9.16 1.86 -7.84
C ALA A 79 -9.36 3.35 -7.53
N THR A 80 -10.15 3.63 -6.50
CA THR A 80 -10.33 4.97 -5.94
C THR A 80 -9.46 5.21 -4.71
N GLY A 81 -8.74 4.19 -4.25
CA GLY A 81 -7.66 4.29 -3.27
C GLY A 81 -6.66 3.13 -3.42
N VAL A 82 -5.37 3.41 -3.22
CA VAL A 82 -4.31 2.39 -3.23
C VAL A 82 -3.63 2.34 -1.87
N PHE A 83 -3.53 1.16 -1.25
CA PHE A 83 -2.94 1.01 0.08
C PHE A 83 -1.81 -0.01 0.11
N PHE A 84 -0.60 0.42 0.48
CA PHE A 84 0.55 -0.45 0.67
C PHE A 84 0.65 -0.97 2.11
N THR A 85 0.76 -2.27 2.29
CA THR A 85 0.90 -2.86 3.63
C THR A 85 2.36 -2.80 4.12
N GLY A 86 2.58 -3.17 5.39
CA GLY A 86 3.90 -3.20 6.01
C GLY A 86 4.69 -4.47 5.69
N GLY A 87 5.98 -4.46 6.07
CA GLY A 87 6.92 -5.56 5.83
C GLY A 87 8.28 -5.03 5.38
N ASN A 88 8.76 -5.40 4.19
CA ASN A 88 10.05 -4.95 3.63
C ASN A 88 9.87 -4.00 2.44
N GLN A 89 10.30 -2.75 2.60
CA GLN A 89 10.23 -1.68 1.59
C GLN A 89 11.12 -1.94 0.35
N LEU A 90 12.26 -2.59 0.53
CA LEU A 90 13.14 -2.96 -0.59
C LEU A 90 12.51 -4.05 -1.45
N ARG A 91 11.70 -4.93 -0.86
CA ARG A 91 10.91 -5.91 -1.62
C ARG A 91 9.89 -5.22 -2.52
N ILE A 92 9.19 -4.19 -2.02
CA ILE A 92 8.29 -3.37 -2.85
C ILE A 92 9.08 -2.72 -4.00
N SER A 93 10.20 -2.07 -3.70
CA SER A 93 11.04 -1.41 -4.70
C SER A 93 11.57 -2.39 -5.76
N ALA A 94 12.02 -3.57 -5.35
CA ALA A 94 12.58 -4.58 -6.24
C ALA A 94 11.52 -5.22 -7.15
N ILE A 95 10.29 -5.39 -6.66
CA ILE A 95 9.20 -6.03 -7.43
C ILE A 95 8.49 -5.01 -8.32
N LEU A 96 8.13 -3.84 -7.78
CA LEU A 96 7.30 -2.85 -8.47
C LEU A 96 8.11 -1.72 -9.12
N GLY A 97 9.34 -1.48 -8.70
CA GLY A 97 10.19 -0.42 -9.25
C GLY A 97 10.35 -0.55 -10.77
N GLY A 98 10.04 0.53 -11.48
CA GLY A 98 10.13 0.64 -12.93
C GLY A 98 9.04 -0.09 -13.73
N THR A 99 8.12 -0.81 -13.07
CA THR A 99 7.06 -1.56 -13.76
C THR A 99 5.88 -0.68 -14.16
N ARG A 100 4.96 -1.22 -14.98
CA ARG A 100 3.69 -0.56 -15.32
C ARG A 100 2.87 -0.25 -14.07
N VAL A 101 2.85 -1.14 -13.08
CA VAL A 101 2.14 -0.95 -11.80
C VAL A 101 2.57 0.34 -11.10
N ALA A 102 3.88 0.56 -10.92
CA ALA A 102 4.37 1.78 -10.27
C ALA A 102 4.03 3.05 -11.08
N LYS A 103 4.08 2.99 -12.41
CA LYS A 103 3.67 4.10 -13.29
C LYS A 103 2.17 4.41 -13.14
N THR A 104 1.33 3.38 -13.10
CA THR A 104 -0.12 3.51 -12.91
C THR A 104 -0.46 4.14 -11.57
N ILE A 105 0.14 3.67 -10.48
CA ILE A 105 -0.09 4.23 -9.13
C ILE A 105 0.30 5.71 -9.09
N ARG A 106 1.46 6.07 -9.64
CA ARG A 106 1.90 7.49 -9.73
C ARG A 106 0.91 8.33 -10.56
N ARG A 107 0.44 7.79 -11.69
CA ARG A 107 -0.54 8.48 -12.55
C ARG A 107 -1.90 8.65 -11.86
N LEU A 108 -2.38 7.65 -11.14
CA LEU A 108 -3.62 7.74 -10.36
C LEU A 108 -3.48 8.77 -9.24
N ASN A 109 -2.35 8.76 -8.53
CA ASN A 109 -2.07 9.77 -7.51
C ASN A 109 -2.05 11.20 -8.06
N ALA A 110 -1.41 11.40 -9.21
CA ALA A 110 -1.42 12.69 -9.91
C ALA A 110 -2.83 13.14 -10.35
N LYS A 111 -3.78 12.20 -10.50
CA LYS A 111 -5.20 12.47 -10.77
C LYS A 111 -6.05 12.65 -9.50
N GLY A 112 -5.44 12.63 -8.32
CA GLY A 112 -6.12 12.83 -7.04
C GLY A 112 -6.54 11.55 -6.31
N VAL A 113 -6.20 10.36 -6.82
CA VAL A 113 -6.46 9.10 -6.11
C VAL A 113 -5.55 8.99 -4.88
N PRO A 114 -6.09 8.82 -3.66
CA PRO A 114 -5.28 8.61 -2.47
C PRO A 114 -4.38 7.39 -2.58
N VAL A 115 -3.11 7.58 -2.23
CA VAL A 115 -2.15 6.49 -2.07
C VAL A 115 -1.65 6.52 -0.63
N GLY A 116 -1.98 5.48 0.11
CA GLY A 116 -1.62 5.31 1.52
C GLY A 116 -0.67 4.14 1.72
N GLY A 117 -0.06 4.09 2.90
CA GLY A 117 0.67 2.91 3.31
C GLY A 117 1.10 2.95 4.76
N THR A 118 1.43 1.77 5.30
CA THR A 118 1.89 1.59 6.68
C THR A 118 3.28 0.99 6.76
N SER A 119 4.11 1.46 7.70
CA SER A 119 5.48 0.98 7.90
C SER A 119 6.27 1.03 6.58
N ALA A 120 6.76 -0.10 6.07
CA ALA A 120 7.40 -0.20 4.75
C ALA A 120 6.56 0.41 3.60
N GLY A 121 5.24 0.22 3.62
CA GLY A 121 4.33 0.81 2.65
C GLY A 121 4.26 2.34 2.72
N ALA A 122 4.57 2.95 3.86
CA ALA A 122 4.74 4.40 3.95
C ALA A 122 6.12 4.85 3.46
N ALA A 123 7.16 4.07 3.77
CA ALA A 123 8.54 4.38 3.42
C ALA A 123 8.80 4.41 1.90
N ILE A 124 8.01 3.67 1.11
CA ILE A 124 8.17 3.58 -0.35
C ILE A 124 7.49 4.72 -1.13
N LEU A 125 6.63 5.52 -0.48
CA LEU A 125 5.90 6.61 -1.13
C LEU A 125 6.77 7.81 -1.55
N PRO A 126 7.72 8.31 -0.75
CA PRO A 126 8.59 9.42 -1.17
C PRO A 126 9.57 9.00 -2.28
N GLU A 127 10.07 9.99 -3.02
CA GLU A 127 11.08 9.77 -4.07
C GLU A 127 12.39 9.21 -3.50
N HIS A 128 12.81 9.72 -2.34
CA HIS A 128 13.95 9.22 -1.60
C HIS A 128 13.48 8.48 -0.35
N MET A 129 13.90 7.22 -0.24
CA MET A 129 13.50 6.31 0.82
C MET A 129 14.66 6.09 1.79
N ILE A 130 14.40 6.20 3.09
CA ILE A 130 15.31 5.71 4.13
C ILE A 130 15.17 4.19 4.19
N ALA A 131 16.16 3.48 3.66
CA ALA A 131 16.14 2.01 3.58
C ALA A 131 16.60 1.34 4.90
N TYR A 132 17.57 1.95 5.59
CA TYR A 132 18.21 1.41 6.79
C TYR A 132 18.64 2.55 7.73
N GLY A 133 18.84 2.21 9.00
CA GLY A 133 19.40 3.09 10.01
C GLY A 133 19.37 2.44 11.39
N ASP A 134 20.41 2.67 12.19
CA ASP A 134 20.47 2.20 13.56
C ASP A 134 19.65 3.07 14.50
N LYS A 135 19.18 2.49 15.60
CA LYS A 135 18.49 3.23 16.66
C LYS A 135 19.51 4.05 17.46
N GLY A 136 19.22 5.32 17.68
CA GLY A 136 20.07 6.20 18.48
C GLY A 136 19.41 7.54 18.77
N GLY A 137 19.91 8.27 19.76
CA GLY A 137 19.38 9.61 20.12
C GLY A 137 19.71 10.69 19.10
N THR A 138 20.60 10.41 18.14
CA THR A 138 21.01 11.37 17.11
C THR A 138 21.27 10.59 15.82
N PRO A 139 20.78 11.07 14.66
CA PRO A 139 21.11 10.49 13.37
C PRO A 139 22.63 10.52 13.15
N THR A 140 23.24 9.37 12.94
CA THR A 140 24.65 9.26 12.60
C THR A 140 24.77 8.82 11.15
N ALA A 141 25.52 9.56 10.34
CA ALA A 141 26.05 9.01 9.10
C ALA A 141 27.18 8.05 9.48
N GLY A 142 27.13 6.82 8.98
CA GLY A 142 28.10 5.77 9.34
C GLY A 142 29.56 6.19 9.11
N MET A 143 30.46 5.61 9.92
CA MET A 143 31.90 5.54 9.62
C MET A 143 32.17 4.57 8.48
#